data_AF-A0A9X6RT08-F1
#
_entry.id   AF-A0A9X6RT08-F1
#
_cell.length_a   1.000
_cell.length_b   1.000
_cell.length_c   1.000
_cell.angle_alpha   90.00
_cell.angle_beta   90.00
_cell.angle_gamma   90.00
#
_symmetry.space_group_name_H-M   'P 1'
#
loop_
_entity.id
_entity.type
_entity.pdbx_description
1 polymer ?
#
loop_
_entity_poly.entity_id
_entity_poly.type
_entity_poly.pdbx_seq_one_letter_code
_entity_poly.pdbx_strand_id
1 'polypeptide(L)'
;MGFERIPILLKRYDFKSKMNICQQYSREIMSINGLVSSQKLIDNVLPWELETFALFSTITFKEYSNRNFEDPKEQKNFIKIINTIKNYIPPILEDSKNNNKFLDYFLIVTGLNQLQIQENIRYKLYRYSYIFNFENETINMKQEFFKKFGCYYTEFKKIGFIIHCLCTKELNGFLSPNIQDYIFKSYHHVIKHLLIERENYILLQE
;
A
#
# COMPACT_ATOMS: atom_id res chain seq x y z
N MET A 1 -10.21 21.59 6.47
CA MET A 1 -8.93 21.89 5.79
C MET A 1 -9.15 21.58 4.32
N GLY A 2 -8.62 22.36 3.39
CA GLY A 2 -8.76 22.03 1.96
C GLY A 2 -7.90 20.83 1.57
N PHE A 3 -8.42 19.93 0.75
CA PHE A 3 -7.72 18.74 0.24
C PHE A 3 -6.39 19.12 -0.45
N GLU A 4 -6.41 20.17 -1.27
CA GLU A 4 -5.23 20.73 -1.95
C GLU A 4 -4.11 21.20 -1.01
N ARG A 5 -4.42 21.44 0.28
CA ARG A 5 -3.42 21.87 1.27
C ARG A 5 -2.69 20.71 1.93
N ILE A 6 -3.10 19.45 1.68
CA ILE A 6 -2.48 18.26 2.30
C ILE A 6 -0.97 18.21 2.02
N PRO A 7 -0.50 18.32 0.76
CA PRO A 7 0.94 18.31 0.48
C PRO A 7 1.70 19.40 1.24
N ILE A 8 1.15 20.61 1.33
CA ILE A 8 1.80 21.74 2.02
C ILE A 8 1.98 21.46 3.51
N LEU A 9 0.98 20.84 4.15
CA LEU A 9 1.09 20.45 5.56
C LEU A 9 2.08 19.31 5.76
N LEU A 10 2.11 18.33 4.85
CA LEU A 10 3.00 17.17 4.94
C LEU A 10 4.48 17.53 4.84
N LYS A 11 4.84 18.71 4.30
CA LYS A 11 6.22 19.24 4.33
C LYS A 11 6.74 19.54 5.74
N ARG A 12 5.86 19.59 6.75
CA ARG A 12 6.24 19.84 8.15
C ARG A 12 6.77 18.60 8.87
N TYR A 13 6.49 17.42 8.32
CA TYR A 13 6.78 16.13 8.93
C TYR A 13 7.82 15.38 8.12
N ASP A 14 8.73 14.71 8.83
CA ASP A 14 9.75 13.89 8.19
C ASP A 14 9.11 12.68 7.48
N PHE A 15 9.78 12.21 6.42
CA PHE A 15 9.26 11.13 5.58
C PHE A 15 9.10 9.80 6.34
N LYS A 16 10.04 9.48 7.22
CA LYS A 16 10.02 8.25 8.00
C LYS A 16 8.80 8.23 8.92
N SER A 17 8.50 9.32 9.61
CA SER A 17 7.33 9.46 10.47
C SER A 17 6.02 9.31 9.67
N LYS A 18 5.93 9.88 8.47
CA LYS A 18 4.77 9.71 7.57
C LYS A 18 4.54 8.23 7.22
N MET A 19 5.60 7.49 6.90
CA MET A 19 5.50 6.06 6.59
C MET A 19 5.21 5.20 7.83
N ASN A 20 5.78 5.55 8.98
CA ASN A 20 5.56 4.85 10.24
C ASN A 20 4.09 4.91 10.67
N ILE A 21 3.46 6.09 10.62
CA ILE A 21 2.04 6.21 10.98
C ILE A 21 1.14 5.45 9.99
N CYS A 22 1.45 5.47 8.68
CA CYS A 22 0.75 4.62 7.71
C CYS A 22 0.85 3.14 8.08
N GLN A 23 2.04 2.67 8.40
CA GLN A 23 2.25 1.27 8.78
C GLN A 23 1.50 0.91 10.06
N GLN A 24 1.48 1.80 11.07
CA GLN A 24 0.74 1.60 12.31
C GLN A 24 -0.76 1.39 12.05
N TYR A 25 -1.40 2.30 11.29
CA TYR A 25 -2.83 2.20 10.99
C TYR A 25 -3.15 1.07 10.01
N SER A 26 -2.27 0.78 9.05
CA SER A 26 -2.43 -0.34 8.11
C SER A 26 -2.51 -1.68 8.85
N ARG A 27 -1.67 -1.88 9.88
CA ARG A 27 -1.66 -3.11 10.70
C ARG A 27 -2.99 -3.37 11.40
N GLU A 28 -3.73 -2.34 11.78
CA GLU A 28 -5.01 -2.51 12.49
C GLU A 28 -6.05 -3.23 11.63
N ILE A 29 -6.00 -3.04 10.31
CA ILE A 29 -6.90 -3.65 9.35
C ILE A 29 -6.27 -4.82 8.58
N MET A 30 -5.06 -5.26 8.94
CA MET A 30 -4.51 -6.49 8.37
C MET A 30 -5.04 -7.73 9.10
N SER A 31 -5.08 -8.84 8.37
CA SER A 31 -5.41 -10.15 8.91
C SER A 31 -4.57 -11.23 8.25
N ILE A 32 -4.34 -12.33 8.96
CA ILE A 32 -3.47 -13.41 8.49
C ILE A 32 -3.96 -14.05 7.18
N ASN A 33 -5.27 -14.07 6.94
CA ASN A 33 -5.88 -14.62 5.73
C ASN A 33 -6.13 -13.56 4.64
N GLY A 34 -5.85 -12.28 4.91
CA GLY A 34 -6.12 -11.16 4.02
C GLY A 34 -7.59 -10.71 3.97
N LEU A 35 -8.47 -11.35 4.74
CA LEU A 35 -9.89 -11.01 4.80
C LEU A 35 -10.20 -10.20 6.06
N VAL A 36 -10.92 -9.10 5.89
CA VAL A 36 -11.29 -8.16 6.96
C VAL A 36 -12.80 -8.01 6.96
N SER A 37 -13.42 -8.07 8.14
CA SER A 37 -14.86 -7.89 8.23
C SER A 37 -15.25 -6.43 7.94
N SER A 38 -16.44 -6.22 7.37
CA SER A 38 -16.94 -4.89 7.07
C SER A 38 -17.00 -4.00 8.32
N GLN A 39 -17.37 -4.56 9.47
CA GLN A 39 -17.38 -3.83 10.74
C GLN A 39 -15.99 -3.31 11.10
N LYS A 40 -14.97 -4.16 11.01
CA LYS A 40 -13.58 -3.78 11.30
C LYS A 40 -13.06 -2.71 10.33
N LEU A 41 -13.52 -2.69 9.08
CA LEU A 41 -13.22 -1.63 8.11
C LEU A 41 -13.91 -0.32 8.45
N ILE A 42 -15.19 -0.34 8.87
CA ILE A 42 -15.95 0.86 9.24
C ILE A 42 -15.32 1.58 10.44
N ASP A 43 -14.84 0.81 11.41
CA ASP A 43 -14.30 1.34 12.67
C ASP A 43 -12.86 1.87 12.56
N ASN A 44 -12.21 1.68 11.40
CA ASN A 44 -10.79 2.02 11.19
C ASN A 44 -10.57 2.91 9.96
N VAL A 45 -9.33 3.39 9.83
CA VAL A 45 -8.87 4.06 8.60
C VAL A 45 -8.82 3.04 7.47
N LEU A 46 -9.42 3.37 6.33
CA LEU A 46 -9.52 2.46 5.19
C LEU A 46 -8.19 2.37 4.40
N PRO A 47 -7.92 1.25 3.71
CA PRO A 47 -6.69 1.10 2.92
C PRO A 47 -6.44 2.24 1.93
N TRP A 48 -7.47 2.62 1.17
CA TRP A 48 -7.36 3.67 0.15
C TRP A 48 -7.08 5.06 0.75
N GLU A 49 -7.52 5.32 1.98
CA GLU A 49 -7.23 6.58 2.71
C GLU A 49 -5.74 6.65 3.07
N LEU A 50 -5.17 5.53 3.52
CA LEU A 50 -3.74 5.40 3.81
C LEU A 50 -2.89 5.43 2.54
N GLU A 51 -3.34 4.80 1.46
CA GLU A 51 -2.68 4.84 0.15
C GLU A 51 -2.62 6.27 -0.39
N THR A 52 -3.74 7.00 -0.32
CA THR A 52 -3.78 8.41 -0.75
C THR A 52 -2.86 9.27 0.11
N PHE A 53 -2.84 9.06 1.44
CA PHE A 53 -1.89 9.74 2.32
C PHE A 53 -0.43 9.41 1.98
N ALA A 54 -0.13 8.14 1.70
CA ALA A 54 1.21 7.70 1.35
C ALA A 54 1.67 8.30 0.01
N LEU A 55 0.79 8.33 -0.99
CA LEU A 55 1.04 8.99 -2.28
C LEU A 55 1.33 10.48 -2.08
N PHE A 56 0.49 11.19 -1.33
CA PHE A 56 0.76 12.59 -1.00
C PHE A 56 2.11 12.76 -0.28
N SER A 57 2.42 11.86 0.64
CA SER A 57 3.69 11.88 1.37
C SER A 57 4.88 11.66 0.44
N THR A 58 4.76 10.78 -0.55
CA THR A 58 5.80 10.49 -1.56
C THR A 58 6.01 11.69 -2.49
N ILE A 59 4.97 12.32 -3.01
CA ILE A 59 5.13 13.48 -3.91
C ILE A 59 5.52 14.77 -3.18
N THR A 60 5.35 14.83 -1.85
CA THR A 60 5.66 16.03 -1.06
C THR A 60 7.15 16.14 -0.73
N PHE A 61 7.98 16.57 -1.68
CA PHE A 61 9.42 16.73 -1.49
C PHE A 61 9.78 18.05 -0.77
N LYS A 62 11.02 18.12 -0.25
CA LYS A 62 11.57 19.26 0.51
C LYS A 62 10.82 19.52 1.82
N GLU A 63 10.78 18.51 2.68
CA GLU A 63 10.43 18.67 4.08
C GLU A 63 11.32 19.74 4.74
N TYR A 64 10.71 20.70 5.45
CA TYR A 64 11.44 21.83 6.08
C TYR A 64 11.44 21.74 7.61
N SER A 65 10.84 20.71 8.18
CA SER A 65 10.69 20.53 9.61
C SER A 65 10.74 19.04 9.97
N ASN A 66 11.22 18.76 11.18
CA ASN A 66 11.42 17.41 11.70
C ASN A 66 10.30 17.02 12.69
N ARG A 67 9.05 17.44 12.43
CA ARG A 67 7.93 16.99 13.26
C ARG A 67 7.64 15.53 12.97
N ASN A 68 7.22 14.82 13.99
CA ASN A 68 6.82 13.43 13.86
C ASN A 68 5.39 13.24 14.38
N PHE A 69 4.83 12.06 14.16
CA PHE A 69 3.50 11.68 14.62
C PHE A 69 3.55 10.84 15.91
N GLU A 70 4.65 10.90 16.67
CA GLU A 70 4.74 10.27 17.98
C GLU A 70 3.93 11.06 19.01
N ASP A 71 3.89 12.39 18.84
CA ASP A 71 3.11 13.28 19.70
C ASP A 71 1.59 13.10 19.49
N PRO A 72 0.79 12.94 20.58
CA PRO A 72 -0.67 12.82 20.47
C PRO A 72 -1.34 14.02 19.78
N LYS A 73 -0.75 15.21 19.88
CA LYS A 73 -1.24 16.41 19.18
C LYS A 73 -1.07 16.29 17.67
N GLU A 74 0.05 15.73 17.21
CA GLU A 74 0.32 15.54 15.79
C GLU A 74 -0.46 14.35 15.23
N GLN A 75 -0.74 13.31 16.03
CA GLN A 75 -1.68 12.26 15.63
C GLN A 75 -3.10 12.79 15.36
N LYS A 76 -3.56 13.80 16.12
CA LYS A 76 -4.84 14.49 15.79
C LYS A 76 -4.77 15.17 14.42
N ASN A 77 -3.61 15.71 14.03
CA ASN A 77 -3.43 16.28 12.70
C ASN A 77 -3.45 15.19 11.62
N PHE A 78 -2.85 14.02 11.87
CA PHE A 78 -2.99 12.87 10.98
C PHE A 78 -4.45 12.48 10.77
N ILE A 79 -5.23 12.29 11.84
CA ILE A 79 -6.67 11.98 11.73
C ILE A 79 -7.42 13.06 10.95
N LYS A 80 -7.08 14.34 11.14
CA LYS A 80 -7.68 15.43 10.38
C LYS A 80 -7.36 15.36 8.88
N ILE A 81 -6.14 14.95 8.51
CA ILE A 81 -5.76 14.72 7.11
C ILE A 81 -6.54 13.55 6.53
N ILE A 82 -6.58 12.41 7.23
CA ILE A 82 -7.34 11.23 6.81
C ILE A 82 -8.81 11.56 6.61
N ASN A 83 -9.45 12.26 7.54
CA ASN A 83 -10.83 12.70 7.39
C ASN A 83 -11.01 13.69 6.22
N THR A 84 -10.00 14.49 5.90
CA THR A 84 -10.05 15.37 4.73
C THR A 84 -9.99 14.56 3.44
N ILE A 85 -9.18 13.49 3.39
CA ILE A 85 -9.12 12.55 2.26
C ILE A 85 -10.46 11.81 2.12
N LYS A 86 -10.97 11.25 3.22
CA LYS A 86 -12.23 10.49 3.27
C LYS A 86 -13.43 11.27 2.72
N ASN A 87 -13.52 12.55 3.09
CA ASN A 87 -14.66 13.39 2.77
C ASN A 87 -14.48 14.20 1.47
N TYR A 88 -13.35 14.03 0.77
CA TYR A 88 -13.11 14.75 -0.48
C TYR A 88 -13.97 14.17 -1.60
N ILE A 89 -14.69 15.05 -2.31
CA ILE A 89 -15.43 14.70 -3.51
C ILE A 89 -14.75 15.42 -4.68
N PRO A 90 -14.15 14.68 -5.62
CA PRO A 90 -13.59 15.27 -6.84
C PRO A 90 -14.64 16.08 -7.61
N PRO A 91 -14.30 17.29 -8.12
CA PRO A 91 -15.24 18.12 -8.90
C PRO A 91 -15.89 17.39 -10.07
N ILE A 92 -15.14 16.50 -10.74
CA ILE A 92 -15.66 15.69 -11.86
C ILE A 92 -16.86 14.82 -11.45
N LEU A 93 -16.92 14.37 -10.20
CA LEU A 93 -18.04 13.60 -9.68
C LEU A 93 -19.21 14.51 -9.29
N GLU A 94 -18.96 15.73 -8.83
CA GLU A 94 -20.01 16.72 -8.59
C GLU A 94 -20.70 17.12 -9.90
N ASP A 95 -19.92 17.39 -10.95
CA ASP A 95 -20.43 17.72 -12.29
C ASP A 95 -21.18 16.54 -12.94
N SER A 96 -20.75 15.31 -12.65
CA SER A 96 -21.36 14.10 -13.22
C SER A 96 -22.79 13.84 -12.73
N LYS A 97 -23.20 14.41 -11.58
CA LYS A 97 -24.58 14.30 -11.06
C LYS A 97 -25.62 14.89 -12.02
N ASN A 98 -25.22 15.89 -12.82
CA ASN A 98 -26.11 16.58 -13.74
C ASN A 98 -26.10 15.99 -15.16
N ASN A 99 -25.16 15.08 -15.48
CA ASN A 99 -24.87 14.64 -16.85
C ASN A 99 -24.98 13.12 -17.07
N ASN A 100 -25.60 12.35 -16.16
CA ASN A 100 -25.75 10.88 -16.21
C ASN A 100 -24.44 10.05 -16.34
N LYS A 101 -23.26 10.68 -16.32
CA LYS A 101 -21.94 10.02 -16.40
C LYS A 101 -21.48 9.40 -15.07
N PHE A 102 -22.25 9.57 -14.00
CA PHE A 102 -21.93 8.99 -12.70
C PHE A 102 -21.75 7.47 -12.79
N LEU A 103 -22.63 6.78 -13.52
CA LEU A 103 -22.55 5.31 -13.67
C LEU A 103 -21.25 4.89 -14.36
N ASP A 104 -20.81 5.62 -15.38
CA ASP A 104 -19.57 5.32 -16.10
C ASP A 104 -18.36 5.42 -15.15
N TYR A 105 -18.28 6.51 -14.38
CA TYR A 105 -17.21 6.69 -13.40
C TYR A 105 -17.29 5.66 -12.28
N PHE A 106 -18.49 5.36 -11.79
CA PHE A 106 -18.70 4.36 -10.75
C PHE A 106 -18.26 2.97 -11.22
N LEU A 107 -18.60 2.57 -12.45
CA LEU A 107 -18.20 1.28 -13.02
C LEU A 107 -16.69 1.19 -13.24
N ILE A 108 -16.04 2.27 -13.68
CA ILE A 108 -14.58 2.33 -13.80
C ILE A 108 -13.93 2.14 -12.43
N VAL A 109 -14.37 2.90 -11.41
CA VAL A 109 -13.78 2.86 -10.06
C VAL A 109 -14.03 1.52 -9.38
N THR A 110 -15.25 0.99 -9.47
CA THR A 110 -15.60 -0.27 -8.80
C THR A 110 -15.16 -1.51 -9.55
N GLY A 111 -15.06 -1.46 -10.88
CA GLY A 111 -14.51 -2.54 -11.69
C GLY A 111 -13.02 -2.80 -11.43
N LEU A 112 -12.30 -1.79 -10.92
CA LEU A 112 -10.91 -1.91 -10.49
C LEU A 112 -10.77 -2.55 -9.10
N ASN A 113 -11.83 -2.57 -8.28
CA ASN A 113 -11.81 -3.20 -6.98
C ASN A 113 -12.04 -4.71 -7.13
N GLN A 114 -10.97 -5.49 -6.96
CA GLN A 114 -11.05 -6.96 -6.95
C GLN A 114 -12.06 -7.43 -5.88
N LEU A 115 -12.89 -8.44 -6.21
CA LEU A 115 -13.86 -9.02 -5.26
C LEU A 115 -13.17 -9.37 -3.94
N GLN A 116 -13.82 -9.18 -2.79
CA GLN A 116 -13.22 -9.47 -1.48
C GLN A 116 -12.61 -10.87 -1.37
N ILE A 117 -13.17 -11.88 -2.05
CA ILE A 117 -12.58 -13.22 -2.07
C ILE A 117 -11.18 -13.23 -2.71
N GLN A 118 -10.92 -12.40 -3.71
CA GLN A 118 -9.61 -12.23 -4.33
C GLN A 118 -8.59 -11.57 -3.39
N GLU A 119 -9.05 -10.93 -2.32
CA GLU A 119 -8.18 -10.41 -1.26
C GLU A 119 -7.60 -11.51 -0.37
N ASN A 120 -8.15 -12.73 -0.42
CA ASN A 120 -7.61 -13.85 0.33
C ASN A 120 -6.17 -14.17 -0.09
N ILE A 121 -5.27 -14.19 0.89
CA ILE A 121 -3.83 -14.36 0.65
C ILE A 121 -3.51 -15.67 -0.07
N ARG A 122 -4.22 -16.77 0.23
CA ARG A 122 -3.96 -18.08 -0.40
C ARG A 122 -4.34 -18.04 -1.88
N TYR A 123 -5.44 -17.40 -2.23
CA TYR A 123 -5.86 -17.26 -3.62
C TYR A 123 -4.93 -16.34 -4.41
N LYS A 124 -4.45 -15.24 -3.81
CA LYS A 124 -3.41 -14.39 -4.45
C LYS A 124 -2.14 -15.21 -4.73
N LEU A 125 -1.61 -15.89 -3.71
CA LEU A 125 -0.38 -16.67 -3.84
C LEU A 125 -0.54 -17.81 -4.86
N TYR A 126 -1.69 -18.48 -4.89
CA TYR A 126 -1.99 -19.53 -5.88
C TYR A 126 -2.05 -18.95 -7.29
N ARG A 127 -2.86 -17.91 -7.52
CA ARG A 127 -3.07 -17.29 -8.84
C ARG A 127 -1.76 -16.87 -9.48
N TYR A 128 -0.93 -16.11 -8.76
CA TYR A 128 0.35 -15.66 -9.29
C TYR A 128 1.37 -16.79 -9.36
N SER A 129 1.34 -17.77 -8.46
CA SER A 129 2.20 -18.96 -8.57
C SER A 129 1.85 -19.78 -9.80
N TYR A 130 0.58 -19.86 -10.20
CA TYR A 130 0.19 -20.51 -11.45
C TYR A 130 0.74 -19.74 -12.65
N ILE A 131 0.50 -18.43 -12.73
CA ILE A 131 0.92 -17.57 -13.86
C ILE A 131 2.44 -17.61 -14.03
N PHE A 132 3.21 -17.33 -12.97
CA PHE A 132 4.66 -17.17 -13.08
C PHE A 132 5.44 -18.49 -13.05
N ASN A 133 4.77 -19.62 -12.81
CA ASN A 133 5.36 -20.94 -13.00
C ASN A 133 4.76 -21.71 -14.18
N PHE A 134 3.93 -21.06 -15.00
CA PHE A 134 3.33 -21.69 -16.17
C PHE A 134 4.40 -22.08 -17.18
N GLU A 135 4.26 -23.27 -17.74
CA GLU A 135 5.19 -23.84 -18.70
C GLU A 135 4.42 -24.74 -19.67
N ASN A 136 4.62 -24.52 -20.96
CA ASN A 136 4.13 -25.37 -22.04
C ASN A 136 5.17 -25.39 -23.18
N GLU A 137 4.81 -25.95 -24.33
CA GLU A 137 5.70 -26.08 -25.48
C GLU A 137 6.15 -24.73 -26.08
N THR A 138 5.40 -23.65 -25.85
CA THR A 138 5.65 -22.33 -26.46
C THR A 138 6.12 -21.26 -25.48
N ILE A 139 5.79 -21.38 -24.19
CA ILE A 139 5.99 -20.37 -23.16
C ILE A 139 6.56 -21.04 -21.92
N ASN A 140 7.69 -20.51 -21.44
CA ASN A 140 8.26 -20.87 -20.15
C ASN A 140 8.32 -19.64 -19.25
N MET A 141 7.25 -19.41 -18.46
CA MET A 141 7.18 -18.22 -17.60
C MET A 141 8.22 -18.24 -16.48
N LYS A 142 8.67 -19.43 -16.04
CA LYS A 142 9.74 -19.53 -15.04
C LYS A 142 11.04 -18.94 -15.58
N GLN A 143 11.39 -19.30 -16.82
CA GLN A 143 12.59 -18.77 -17.48
C GLN A 143 12.47 -17.28 -17.78
N GLU A 144 11.33 -16.83 -18.30
CA GLU A 144 11.10 -15.41 -18.57
C GLU A 144 11.17 -14.55 -17.30
N PHE A 145 10.57 -15.04 -16.20
CA PHE A 145 10.66 -14.38 -14.90
C PHE A 145 12.12 -14.33 -14.40
N PHE A 146 12.86 -15.44 -14.49
CA PHE A 146 14.26 -15.50 -14.08
C PHE A 146 15.13 -14.57 -14.92
N LYS A 147 14.95 -14.51 -16.25
CA LYS A 147 15.67 -13.58 -17.13
C LYS A 147 15.44 -12.12 -16.71
N LYS A 148 14.21 -11.79 -16.30
CA LYS A 148 13.83 -10.42 -15.91
C LYS A 148 14.34 -10.01 -14.52
N PHE A 149 14.25 -10.91 -13.54
CA PHE A 149 14.48 -10.59 -12.12
C PHE A 149 15.70 -11.29 -11.52
N GLY A 150 16.40 -12.15 -12.26
CA GLY A 150 17.57 -12.89 -11.78
C GLY A 150 17.28 -13.88 -10.64
N CYS A 151 16.01 -14.17 -10.36
CA CYS A 151 15.56 -15.09 -9.31
C CYS A 151 14.17 -15.66 -9.67
N TYR A 152 13.75 -16.71 -8.97
CA TYR A 152 12.46 -17.36 -9.28
C TYR A 152 11.30 -16.72 -8.52
N TYR A 153 10.10 -16.79 -9.10
CA TYR A 153 8.89 -16.27 -8.45
C TYR A 153 8.60 -16.94 -7.08
N THR A 154 9.08 -18.17 -6.86
CA THR A 154 8.96 -18.86 -5.57
C THR A 154 9.61 -18.07 -4.42
N GLU A 155 10.65 -17.28 -4.68
CA GLU A 155 11.32 -16.45 -3.70
C GLU A 155 10.51 -15.19 -3.39
N PHE A 156 9.96 -14.53 -4.42
CA PHE A 156 8.97 -13.44 -4.27
C PHE A 156 7.76 -13.89 -3.47
N LYS A 157 7.25 -15.09 -3.73
CA LYS A 157 6.13 -15.68 -3.00
C LYS A 157 6.44 -15.85 -1.52
N LYS A 158 7.64 -16.36 -1.19
CA LYS A 158 8.08 -16.55 0.21
C LYS A 158 8.21 -15.21 0.92
N ILE A 159 8.93 -14.24 0.35
CA ILE A 159 9.13 -12.94 0.99
C ILE A 159 7.81 -12.17 1.13
N GLY A 160 6.93 -12.24 0.12
CA GLY A 160 5.60 -11.61 0.19
C GLY A 160 4.75 -12.18 1.32
N PHE A 161 4.75 -13.50 1.52
CA PHE A 161 4.05 -14.12 2.64
C PHE A 161 4.68 -13.76 3.99
N ILE A 162 6.01 -13.73 4.07
CA ILE A 162 6.73 -13.31 5.27
C ILE A 162 6.35 -11.87 5.64
N ILE A 163 6.42 -10.93 4.69
CA ILE A 163 6.04 -9.52 4.91
C ILE A 163 4.57 -9.41 5.35
N HIS A 164 3.67 -10.16 4.72
CA HIS A 164 2.26 -10.22 5.13
C HIS A 164 2.12 -10.62 6.60
N CYS A 165 2.82 -11.67 7.03
CA CYS A 165 2.86 -12.08 8.43
C CYS A 165 3.48 -11.01 9.34
N LEU A 166 4.58 -10.38 8.95
CA LEU A 166 5.24 -9.32 9.74
C LEU A 166 4.29 -8.12 9.98
N CYS A 167 3.47 -7.78 8.98
CA CYS A 167 2.54 -6.66 9.05
C CYS A 167 1.16 -7.04 9.63
N THR A 168 0.94 -8.31 9.97
CA THR A 168 -0.29 -8.76 10.62
C THR A 168 -0.19 -8.56 12.15
N LYS A 169 -1.15 -7.88 12.77
CA LYS A 169 -1.12 -7.52 14.20
C LYS A 169 -0.98 -8.74 15.11
N GLU A 170 -1.65 -9.83 14.76
CA GLU A 170 -1.65 -11.10 15.51
C GLU A 170 -0.25 -11.74 15.60
N LEU A 171 0.62 -11.50 14.60
CA LEU A 171 1.94 -12.12 14.53
C LEU A 171 3.08 -11.14 14.86
N ASN A 172 2.83 -9.83 14.73
CA ASN A 172 3.84 -8.79 14.96
C ASN A 172 4.47 -8.87 16.36
N GLY A 173 3.65 -9.15 17.39
CA GLY A 173 4.12 -9.25 18.78
C GLY A 173 5.19 -10.33 19.01
N PHE A 174 5.35 -11.30 18.11
CA PHE A 174 6.33 -12.38 18.20
C PHE A 174 7.65 -12.08 17.48
N LEU A 175 7.76 -10.94 16.81
CA LEU A 175 8.87 -10.64 15.91
C LEU A 175 9.85 -9.67 16.55
N SER A 176 11.06 -10.18 16.85
CA SER A 176 12.16 -9.34 17.29
C SER A 176 12.77 -8.56 16.11
N PRO A 177 13.36 -7.37 16.34
CA PRO A 177 14.05 -6.60 15.29
C PRO A 177 15.11 -7.42 14.54
N ASN A 178 15.80 -8.33 15.23
CA ASN A 178 16.80 -9.22 14.65
C ASN A 178 16.24 -10.12 13.55
N ILE A 179 14.97 -10.55 13.65
CA ILE A 179 14.31 -11.37 12.64
C ILE A 179 14.07 -10.57 11.37
N GLN A 180 13.64 -9.30 11.51
CA GLN A 180 13.43 -8.42 10.36
C GLN A 180 14.76 -8.20 9.62
N ASP A 181 15.81 -7.80 10.34
CA ASP A 181 17.14 -7.59 9.74
C ASP A 181 17.66 -8.83 9.04
N TYR A 182 17.46 -10.01 9.63
CA TYR A 182 17.82 -11.28 9.02
C TYR A 182 17.06 -11.54 7.71
N ILE A 183 15.75 -11.32 7.67
CA ILE A 183 14.92 -11.48 6.47
C ILE A 183 15.38 -10.52 5.37
N PHE A 184 15.60 -9.25 5.70
CA PHE A 184 16.04 -8.24 4.73
C PHE A 184 17.42 -8.54 4.14
N LYS A 185 18.35 -9.06 4.97
CA LYS A 185 19.67 -9.52 4.49
C LYS A 185 19.57 -10.77 3.63
N SER A 186 18.79 -11.77 4.07
CA SER A 186 18.68 -13.08 3.40
C SER A 186 17.97 -13.01 2.05
N TYR A 187 17.00 -12.09 1.91
CA TYR A 187 16.23 -11.89 0.69
C TYR A 187 16.60 -10.59 -0.04
N HIS A 188 17.78 -10.04 0.20
CA HIS A 188 18.22 -8.77 -0.40
C HIS A 188 18.13 -8.78 -1.93
N HIS A 189 18.47 -9.92 -2.56
CA HIS A 189 18.41 -10.10 -4.01
C HIS A 189 16.99 -10.03 -4.57
N VAL A 190 15.95 -10.33 -3.78
CA VAL A 190 14.54 -10.15 -4.17
C VAL A 190 14.08 -8.74 -3.83
N ILE A 191 14.40 -8.27 -2.62
CA ILE A 191 13.92 -6.99 -2.09
C ILE A 191 14.39 -5.82 -2.94
N LYS A 192 15.61 -5.86 -3.50
CA LYS A 192 16.09 -4.81 -4.41
C LYS A 192 15.16 -4.56 -5.62
N HIS A 193 14.37 -5.56 -6.03
CA HIS A 193 13.39 -5.41 -7.12
C HIS A 193 12.05 -4.83 -6.64
N LEU A 194 11.84 -4.73 -5.33
CA LEU A 194 10.66 -4.16 -4.68
C LEU A 194 10.91 -2.76 -4.12
N LEU A 195 12.11 -2.22 -4.31
CA LEU A 195 12.50 -0.89 -3.88
C LEU A 195 12.48 0.08 -5.05
N ILE A 196 12.08 1.31 -4.77
CA ILE A 196 12.20 2.43 -5.69
C ILE A 196 12.65 3.65 -4.89
N GLU A 197 13.67 4.34 -5.39
CA GLU A 197 14.07 5.62 -4.83
C GLU A 197 12.96 6.64 -5.06
N ARG A 198 12.74 7.50 -4.07
CA ARG A 198 11.62 8.43 -4.09
C ARG A 198 11.71 9.41 -5.25
N GLU A 199 12.92 9.90 -5.54
CA GLU A 199 13.20 10.79 -6.67
C GLU A 199 12.85 10.11 -7.99
N ASN A 200 13.21 8.83 -8.14
CA ASN A 200 12.90 8.05 -9.34
C ASN A 200 11.38 7.83 -9.48
N TYR A 201 10.67 7.59 -8.38
CA TYR A 201 9.21 7.44 -8.41
C TYR A 201 8.53 8.72 -8.94
N ILE A 202 8.99 9.90 -8.49
CA ILE A 202 8.43 11.19 -8.93
C ILE A 202 8.66 11.40 -10.43
N LEU A 203 9.87 11.13 -10.92
CA LEU A 203 10.20 11.25 -12.35
C LEU A 203 9.33 10.35 -13.26
N LEU A 204 8.83 9.23 -12.75
CA LEU A 204 7.93 8.33 -13.50
C LEU A 204 6.48 8.82 -13.58
N GLN A 205 6.11 9.87 -12.83
CA GLN A 205 4.77 10.46 -12.86
C GLN A 205 4.66 11.66 -13.84
N GLU A 206 5.80 12.12 -14.38
CA GLU A 206 5.90 13.17 -15.41
C GLU A 206 5.83 12.59 -16.82
#